data_AF-A0A9D8HXU5-F1
#
_entry.id   AF-A0A9D8HXU5-F1
#
_cell.length_a   1.000
_cell.length_b   1.000
_cell.length_c   1.000
_cell.angle_alpha   90.00
_cell.angle_beta   90.00
_cell.angle_gamma   90.00
#
_symmetry.space_group_name_H-M   'P 1'
#
loop_
_entity.id
_entity.type
_entity.pdbx_description
1 polymer ?
#
loop_
_entity_poly.entity_id
_entity_poly.type
_entity_poly.pdbx_seq_one_letter_code
_entity_poly.pdbx_strand_id
1 'polypeptide(L)'
;MQVGDLVEPVDREAWRQLVERLFDEPTTPQQGAFRCRQKDGSVRWTEGVARHLLQEPRIGGIVVCHRAVTARKATEALLKEAEDRYGHLFDPAADIIFEADPEGYFHFVNPQTLTIMGFEREAVIGRRFTEFIRADYRLQILQHYYRWSSR
;
A
#
# COMPACT_ATOMS: atom_id res chain seq x y z
N MET A 1 -11.87 -5.38 -34.26
CA MET A 1 -11.40 -5.37 -32.86
C MET A 1 -10.25 -4.39 -32.78
N GLN A 2 -10.48 -3.24 -32.14
CA GLN A 2 -9.42 -2.28 -31.83
C GLN A 2 -8.75 -2.67 -30.51
N VAL A 3 -7.52 -2.21 -30.28
CA VAL A 3 -6.78 -2.51 -29.03
C VAL A 3 -7.56 -2.06 -27.78
N GLY A 4 -8.29 -0.94 -27.88
CA GLY A 4 -9.16 -0.45 -26.80
C GLY A 4 -10.31 -1.38 -26.41
N ASP A 5 -10.75 -2.29 -27.29
CA ASP A 5 -11.81 -3.26 -26.98
C ASP A 5 -11.35 -4.30 -25.94
N LEU A 6 -10.03 -4.55 -25.86
CA LEU A 6 -9.41 -5.49 -24.93
C LEU A 6 -9.25 -4.90 -23.53
N VAL A 7 -9.34 -3.57 -23.38
CA VAL A 7 -9.22 -2.88 -22.09
C VAL A 7 -10.54 -2.96 -21.33
N GLU A 8 -10.46 -3.33 -20.05
CA GLU A 8 -11.62 -3.40 -19.16
C GLU A 8 -12.36 -2.05 -19.10
N PRO A 9 -13.71 -2.04 -19.03
CA PRO A 9 -14.51 -0.82 -19.12
C PRO A 9 -14.08 0.32 -18.18
N VAL A 10 -13.71 -0.04 -16.95
CA VAL A 10 -13.23 0.88 -15.90
C VAL A 10 -11.91 1.57 -16.26
N ASP A 11 -11.10 0.96 -17.12
CA ASP A 11 -9.76 1.46 -17.51
C ASP A 11 -9.77 2.17 -18.87
N ARG A 12 -10.90 2.15 -19.61
CA ARG A 12 -11.00 2.68 -20.98
C ARG A 12 -10.77 4.19 -21.09
N GLU A 13 -11.23 4.95 -20.09
CA GLU A 13 -11.05 6.40 -20.09
C GLU A 13 -9.56 6.77 -19.91
N ALA A 14 -8.88 6.12 -18.97
CA ALA A 14 -7.45 6.30 -18.77
C ALA A 14 -6.63 5.84 -20.00
N TRP A 15 -7.06 4.76 -20.67
CA TRP A 15 -6.49 4.31 -21.94
C TRP A 15 -6.65 5.36 -23.04
N ARG A 16 -7.85 5.94 -23.20
CA ARG A 16 -8.14 6.99 -24.19
C ARG A 16 -7.20 8.19 -24.00
N GLN A 17 -7.06 8.67 -22.77
CA GLN A 17 -6.16 9.78 -22.45
C GLN A 17 -4.69 9.46 -22.72
N LEU A 18 -4.27 8.21 -22.51
CA LEU A 18 -2.90 7.79 -22.86
C LEU A 18 -2.69 7.81 -24.37
N VAL A 19 -3.66 7.35 -25.14
CA VAL A 19 -3.61 7.38 -26.61
C VAL A 19 -3.58 8.83 -27.11
N GLU A 20 -4.39 9.72 -26.55
CA GLU A 20 -4.37 11.16 -26.89
C GLU A 20 -2.98 11.76 -26.66
N ARG A 21 -2.41 11.59 -25.46
CA ARG A 21 -1.05 12.06 -25.17
C ARG A 21 0.02 11.48 -26.10
N LEU A 22 -0.15 10.23 -26.55
CA LEU A 22 0.79 9.58 -27.46
C LEU A 22 0.81 10.25 -28.84
N PHE A 23 -0.32 10.81 -29.29
CA PHE A 23 -0.41 11.55 -30.55
C PHE A 23 -0.06 13.03 -30.40
N ASP A 24 -0.41 13.65 -29.26
CA ASP A 24 -0.08 15.05 -28.97
C ASP A 24 1.42 15.26 -28.71
N GLU A 25 2.08 14.26 -28.10
CA GLU A 25 3.50 14.29 -27.76
C GLU A 25 4.27 13.12 -28.40
N PRO A 26 4.44 13.09 -29.74
CA PRO A 26 4.93 11.92 -30.46
C PRO A 26 6.38 11.54 -30.11
N THR A 27 7.17 12.46 -29.57
CA THR A 27 8.55 12.22 -29.11
C THR A 27 8.63 11.64 -27.70
N THR A 28 7.56 11.75 -26.92
CA THR A 28 7.52 11.35 -25.50
C THR A 28 6.94 9.95 -25.36
N PRO A 29 7.68 8.97 -24.79
CA PRO A 29 7.11 7.67 -24.49
C PRO A 29 5.99 7.79 -23.46
N GLN A 30 4.83 7.19 -23.74
CA GLN A 30 3.70 7.17 -22.82
C GLN A 30 3.64 5.81 -22.12
N GLN A 31 3.40 5.82 -20.81
CA GLN A 31 3.32 4.59 -20.01
C GLN A 31 1.99 4.47 -19.30
N GLY A 32 1.51 3.23 -19.14
CA GLY A 32 0.26 2.96 -18.45
C GLY A 32 0.12 1.50 -18.05
N ALA A 33 -0.72 1.24 -17.06
CA ALA A 33 -1.09 -0.10 -16.63
C ALA A 33 -2.61 -0.23 -16.64
N PHE A 34 -3.10 -1.27 -17.31
CA PHE A 34 -4.53 -1.49 -17.52
C PHE A 34 -4.86 -2.97 -17.37
N ARG A 35 -6.10 -3.26 -17.00
CA ARG A 35 -6.65 -4.61 -17.06
C ARG A 35 -7.06 -4.92 -18.48
N CYS A 36 -6.44 -5.94 -19.04
CA CYS A 36 -6.66 -6.39 -20.41
C CYS A 36 -7.23 -7.80 -20.45
N ARG A 37 -8.30 -7.98 -21.22
CA ARG A 37 -8.92 -9.26 -21.51
C ARG A 37 -8.05 -10.07 -22.46
N GLN A 38 -7.75 -11.29 -22.06
CA GLN A 38 -6.97 -12.25 -22.81
C GLN A 38 -7.87 -13.06 -23.75
N LYS A 39 -7.27 -13.78 -24.71
CA LYS A 39 -8.01 -14.63 -25.65
C LYS A 39 -8.83 -15.73 -24.97
N ASP A 40 -8.37 -16.22 -23.82
CA ASP A 40 -9.06 -17.23 -23.00
C ASP A 40 -10.19 -16.65 -22.11
N GLY A 41 -10.44 -15.33 -22.19
CA GLY A 41 -11.43 -14.62 -21.40
C GLY A 41 -10.94 -14.15 -20.02
N SER A 42 -9.74 -14.57 -19.58
CA SER A 42 -9.15 -14.09 -18.33
C SER A 42 -8.77 -12.62 -18.41
N VAL A 43 -8.72 -11.93 -17.27
CA VAL A 43 -8.27 -10.54 -17.17
C VAL A 43 -6.90 -10.51 -16.50
N ARG A 44 -5.96 -9.79 -17.10
CA ARG A 44 -4.61 -9.60 -16.55
C ARG A 44 -4.24 -8.13 -16.51
N TRP A 45 -3.52 -7.74 -15.47
CA TRP A 45 -2.86 -6.45 -15.45
C TRP A 45 -1.70 -6.49 -16.43
N THR A 46 -1.70 -5.57 -17.38
CA THR A 46 -0.59 -5.36 -18.30
C THR A 46 -0.11 -3.93 -18.15
N GLU A 47 1.18 -3.78 -17.91
CA GLU A 47 1.85 -2.48 -17.93
C GLU A 47 2.64 -2.38 -19.22
N GLY A 48 2.60 -1.23 -19.88
CA GLY A 48 3.34 -1.04 -21.11
C GLY A 48 3.80 0.39 -21.32
N VAL A 49 4.81 0.50 -22.19
CA VAL A 49 5.33 1.76 -22.70
C VAL A 49 5.08 1.79 -24.20
N ALA A 50 4.41 2.84 -24.67
CA ALA A 50 4.12 3.09 -26.07
C ALA A 50 4.99 4.23 -26.59
N ARG A 51 5.51 4.07 -27.81
CA ARG A 51 6.18 5.13 -28.58
C ARG A 51 5.50 5.32 -29.92
N HIS A 52 5.31 6.59 -30.28
CA HIS A 52 4.76 6.98 -31.55
C HIS A 52 5.88 7.16 -32.58
N LEU A 53 6.00 6.21 -33.51
CA LEU A 53 7.08 6.16 -34.50
C LEU A 53 6.52 6.20 -35.93
N LEU A 54 5.41 6.93 -36.15
CA LEU A 54 4.84 7.13 -37.50
C LEU A 54 5.82 7.83 -38.46
N GLN A 55 6.71 8.68 -37.94
CA GLN A 55 7.69 9.41 -38.74
C GLN A 55 8.98 8.61 -39.01
N GLU A 56 9.17 7.46 -38.36
CA GLU A 56 10.34 6.58 -38.61
C GLU A 56 10.06 5.72 -39.85
N PRO A 57 10.79 5.91 -40.98
CA PRO A 57 10.49 5.25 -42.25
C PRO A 57 10.48 3.72 -42.18
N ARG A 58 11.23 3.12 -41.24
CA ARG A 58 11.29 1.66 -41.07
C ARG A 58 10.14 1.08 -40.25
N ILE A 59 9.45 1.90 -39.47
CA ILE A 59 8.41 1.46 -38.53
C ILE A 59 7.05 1.96 -39.00
N GLY A 60 6.90 3.26 -39.24
CA GLY A 60 5.65 3.87 -39.70
C GLY A 60 4.46 3.55 -38.80
N GLY A 61 4.67 3.42 -37.47
CA GLY A 61 3.70 2.82 -36.56
C GLY A 61 3.89 3.18 -35.09
N ILE A 62 3.04 2.61 -34.23
CA ILE A 62 3.18 2.68 -32.77
C ILE A 62 3.84 1.39 -32.29
N VAL A 63 4.90 1.52 -31.50
CA VAL A 63 5.56 0.39 -30.85
C VAL A 63 5.17 0.36 -29.38
N VAL A 64 4.65 -0.77 -28.92
CA VAL A 64 4.26 -0.99 -27.52
C VAL A 64 5.03 -2.17 -26.96
N CYS A 65 5.78 -1.94 -25.89
CA CYS A 65 6.35 -3.00 -25.07
C CYS A 65 5.45 -3.20 -23.86
N HIS A 66 4.88 -4.39 -23.68
CA HIS A 66 3.99 -4.70 -22.55
C HIS A 66 4.53 -5.87 -21.73
N ARG A 67 4.25 -5.84 -20.43
CA ARG A 67 4.55 -6.92 -19.48
C ARG A 67 3.33 -7.19 -18.59
N ALA A 68 3.07 -8.47 -18.32
CA ALA A 68 2.06 -8.85 -17.35
C ALA A 68 2.56 -8.52 -15.93
N VAL A 69 1.73 -7.84 -15.13
CA VAL A 69 2.07 -7.42 -13.76
C VAL A 69 1.00 -7.85 -12.74
N THR A 70 0.15 -8.81 -13.09
CA THR A 70 -0.95 -9.29 -12.22
C THR A 70 -0.46 -9.74 -10.86
N ALA A 71 0.62 -10.53 -10.80
CA ALA A 71 1.17 -11.02 -9.53
C ALA A 71 1.67 -9.87 -8.65
N ARG A 72 2.44 -8.93 -9.22
CA ARG A 72 2.91 -7.73 -8.50
C ARG A 72 1.74 -6.91 -7.95
N LYS A 73 0.73 -6.64 -8.78
CA LYS A 73 -0.46 -5.87 -8.39
C LYS A 73 -1.31 -6.57 -7.32
N ALA A 74 -1.39 -7.89 -7.34
CA ALA A 74 -2.08 -8.65 -6.31
C ALA A 74 -1.36 -8.55 -4.95
N THR A 75 -0.02 -8.67 -4.93
CA THR A 75 0.75 -8.50 -3.70
C THR A 75 0.66 -7.07 -3.15
N GLU A 76 0.76 -6.05 -4.02
CA GLU A 76 0.57 -4.65 -3.62
C GLU A 76 -0.82 -4.40 -3.01
N ALA A 77 -1.87 -4.99 -3.61
CA ALA A 77 -3.23 -4.87 -3.10
C ALA A 77 -3.41 -5.57 -1.75
N LEU A 78 -2.84 -6.77 -1.57
CA LEU A 78 -2.87 -7.50 -0.30
C LEU A 78 -2.11 -6.77 0.81
N LEU A 79 -0.96 -6.17 0.48
CA LEU A 79 -0.20 -5.35 1.43
C LEU A 79 -1.02 -4.14 1.85
N LYS A 80 -1.59 -3.42 0.88
CA LYS A 80 -2.43 -2.25 1.15
C LYS A 80 -3.67 -2.62 1.98
N GLU A 81 -4.33 -3.73 1.66
CA GLU A 81 -5.47 -4.22 2.45
C GLU A 81 -5.04 -4.59 3.87
N ALA A 82 -3.86 -5.19 4.04
CA ALA A 82 -3.32 -5.47 5.37
C ALA A 82 -3.03 -4.16 6.13
N GLU A 83 -2.38 -3.17 5.50
CA GLU A 83 -2.11 -1.86 6.07
C GLU A 83 -3.40 -1.12 6.47
N ASP A 84 -4.39 -1.07 5.57
CA ASP A 84 -5.69 -0.45 5.81
C ASP A 84 -6.44 -1.18 6.95
N ARG A 85 -6.38 -2.52 6.97
CA ARG A 85 -6.95 -3.33 8.05
C ARG A 85 -6.23 -3.11 9.38
N TYR A 86 -4.90 -2.97 9.38
CA TYR A 86 -4.15 -2.59 10.59
C TYR A 86 -4.60 -1.21 11.07
N GLY A 87 -4.76 -0.24 10.18
CA GLY A 87 -5.31 1.08 10.52
C GLY A 87 -6.71 0.99 11.16
N HIS A 88 -7.62 0.25 10.53
CA HIS A 88 -9.01 0.14 10.98
C HIS A 88 -9.23 -0.74 12.21
N LEU A 89 -8.36 -1.68 12.54
CA LEU A 89 -8.49 -2.51 13.75
C LEU A 89 -8.01 -1.78 15.02
N PHE A 90 -7.00 -0.91 14.90
CA PHE A 90 -6.41 -0.23 16.06
C PHE A 90 -7.03 1.13 16.38
N ASP A 91 -7.83 1.70 15.48
CA ASP A 91 -8.43 3.05 15.62
C ASP A 91 -9.77 3.09 16.39
N PRO A 92 -10.70 2.10 16.26
CA PRO A 92 -11.99 2.13 16.97
C PRO A 92 -11.98 1.39 18.32
N ALA A 93 -10.92 0.68 18.69
CA ALA A 93 -10.83 0.06 20.01
C ALA A 93 -10.57 1.16 21.05
N ALA A 94 -11.54 1.44 21.91
CA ALA A 94 -11.43 2.38 23.04
C ALA A 94 -10.48 1.88 24.16
N ASP A 95 -9.51 1.03 23.81
CA ASP A 95 -8.58 0.37 24.69
C ASP A 95 -7.14 0.82 24.44
N ILE A 96 -6.33 0.69 25.48
CA ILE A 96 -4.89 0.88 25.43
C ILE A 96 -4.27 -0.30 24.66
N ILE A 97 -3.70 -0.02 23.49
CA ILE A 97 -2.99 -0.99 22.66
C ILE A 97 -1.57 -0.48 22.42
N PHE A 98 -0.59 -1.28 22.83
CA PHE A 98 0.81 -1.00 22.66
C PHE A 98 1.62 -2.26 22.36
N GLU A 99 2.79 -2.05 21.80
CA GLU A 99 3.84 -3.05 21.65
C GLU A 99 5.09 -2.51 22.35
N ALA A 100 5.76 -3.37 23.13
CA ALA A 100 6.96 -3.05 23.86
C ALA A 100 7.99 -4.17 23.73
N ASP A 101 9.28 -3.82 23.76
CA ASP A 101 10.38 -4.79 23.74
C ASP A 101 10.44 -5.62 25.04
N PRO A 102 11.29 -6.66 25.13
CA PRO A 102 11.45 -7.46 26.35
C PRO A 102 11.86 -6.65 27.59
N GLU A 103 12.57 -5.54 27.40
CA GLU A 103 12.97 -4.61 28.45
C GLU A 103 11.82 -3.69 28.90
N GLY A 104 10.75 -3.61 28.10
CA GLY A 104 9.51 -2.89 28.35
C GLY A 104 9.46 -1.49 27.74
N TYR A 105 10.29 -1.18 26.74
CA TYR A 105 10.26 0.09 26.01
C TYR A 105 9.24 0.05 24.89
N PHE A 106 8.38 1.07 24.80
CA PHE A 106 7.39 1.18 23.74
C PHE A 106 8.05 1.38 22.37
N HIS A 107 7.65 0.57 21.38
CA HIS A 107 7.99 0.80 19.97
C HIS A 107 6.74 1.03 19.09
N PHE A 108 5.55 0.69 19.62
CA PHE A 108 4.28 1.03 19.01
C PHE A 108 3.23 1.36 20.09
N VAL A 109 2.40 2.36 19.82
CA VAL A 109 1.17 2.68 20.56
C VAL A 109 0.10 3.12 19.55
N ASN A 110 -1.14 2.68 19.74
CA ASN A 110 -2.24 3.17 18.91
C ASN A 110 -2.60 4.63 19.29
N PRO A 111 -3.25 5.41 18.40
CA PRO A 111 -3.65 6.79 18.69
C PRO A 111 -4.58 6.92 19.91
N GLN A 112 -5.43 5.93 20.17
CA GLN A 112 -6.31 5.93 21.35
C GLN A 112 -5.52 5.87 22.65
N THR A 113 -4.43 5.10 22.72
CA THR A 113 -3.54 5.08 23.90
C THR A 113 -3.00 6.47 24.23
N LEU A 114 -2.57 7.22 23.21
CA LEU A 114 -2.08 8.59 23.39
C LEU A 114 -3.17 9.52 23.92
N THR A 115 -4.39 9.37 23.40
CA THR A 115 -5.57 10.13 23.83
C THR A 115 -5.97 9.80 25.27
N ILE A 116 -6.01 8.51 25.63
CA ILE A 116 -6.37 8.02 26.96
C ILE A 116 -5.33 8.42 28.00
N MET A 117 -4.04 8.29 27.67
CA MET A 117 -2.95 8.60 28.60
C MET A 117 -2.66 10.11 28.67
N GLY A 118 -3.07 10.89 27.67
CA GLY A 118 -2.84 12.33 27.59
C GLY A 118 -1.39 12.70 27.26
N PHE A 119 -0.70 11.88 26.46
CA PHE A 119 0.68 12.14 26.03
C PHE A 119 0.79 12.17 24.52
N GLU A 120 1.71 13.00 24.04
CA GLU A 120 2.13 12.97 22.63
C GLU A 120 2.98 11.74 22.35
N ARG A 121 2.97 11.28 21.09
CA ARG A 121 3.67 10.07 20.65
C ARG A 121 5.15 10.09 21.00
N GLU A 122 5.80 11.23 20.76
CA GLU A 122 7.24 11.43 20.96
C GLU A 122 7.63 11.38 22.44
N ALA A 123 6.68 11.63 23.34
CA ALA A 123 6.88 11.51 24.78
C ALA A 123 6.72 10.07 25.29
N VAL A 124 6.19 9.17 24.48
CA VAL A 124 5.87 7.77 24.85
C VAL A 124 6.81 6.77 24.18
N ILE A 125 7.04 6.90 22.88
CA ILE A 125 7.89 5.97 22.12
C ILE A 125 9.33 6.01 22.67
N GLY A 126 9.92 4.83 22.86
CA GLY A 126 11.26 4.66 23.42
C GLY A 126 11.35 4.81 24.94
N ARG A 127 10.23 5.05 25.63
CA ARG A 127 10.18 5.06 27.11
C ARG A 127 9.63 3.76 27.66
N ARG A 128 10.00 3.46 28.90
CA ARG A 128 9.59 2.22 29.55
C ARG A 128 8.14 2.36 30.03
N PHE A 129 7.28 1.38 29.75
CA PHE A 129 5.85 1.46 30.10
C PHE A 129 5.60 1.73 31.60
N THR A 130 6.49 1.25 32.47
CA THR A 130 6.41 1.46 33.92
C THR A 130 6.57 2.92 34.36
N GLU A 131 7.15 3.79 33.53
CA GLU A 131 7.27 5.22 33.82
C GLU A 131 5.90 5.90 33.87
N PHE A 132 4.93 5.39 33.11
CA PHE A 132 3.54 5.86 33.06
C PHE A 132 2.63 5.20 34.11
N ILE A 133 3.18 4.28 34.91
CA ILE A 133 2.48 3.62 36.00
C ILE A 133 2.90 4.28 37.31
N ARG A 134 1.91 4.51 38.19
CA ARG A 134 2.17 5.01 39.56
C ARG A 134 3.13 4.09 40.30
N ALA A 135 4.03 4.67 41.09
CA ALA A 135 5.14 3.96 41.71
C ALA A 135 4.73 2.77 42.59
N ASP A 136 3.60 2.89 43.29
CA ASP A 136 3.00 1.87 44.13
C ASP A 136 2.54 0.61 43.37
N TYR A 137 2.26 0.72 42.07
CA TYR A 137 1.79 -0.40 41.24
C TYR A 137 2.87 -1.01 40.33
N ARG A 138 4.05 -0.40 40.22
CA ARG A 138 5.09 -0.81 39.26
C ARG A 138 5.54 -2.26 39.45
N LEU A 139 5.78 -2.68 40.70
CA LEU A 139 6.23 -4.04 41.00
C LEU A 139 5.18 -5.09 40.64
N GLN A 140 3.91 -4.82 40.96
CA GLN A 140 2.80 -5.72 40.64
C GLN A 140 2.62 -5.87 39.12
N ILE A 141 2.69 -4.77 38.38
CA ILE A 141 2.56 -4.80 36.92
C ILE A 141 3.75 -5.53 36.28
N LEU A 142 4.99 -5.30 36.73
CA LEU A 142 6.17 -5.98 36.19
C LEU A 142 6.09 -7.50 36.38
N GLN A 143 5.65 -7.96 37.55
CA GLN A 143 5.44 -9.39 37.81
C GLN A 143 4.40 -9.98 36.86
N HIS A 144 3.32 -9.24 36.57
CA HIS A 144 2.32 -9.68 35.61
C HIS A 144 2.89 -9.72 34.18
N TYR A 145 3.58 -8.65 33.76
CA TYR A 145 4.12 -8.50 32.41
C TYR A 145 5.11 -9.61 32.05
N TYR A 146 6.13 -9.84 32.90
CA TYR A 146 7.13 -10.89 32.65
C TYR A 146 6.55 -12.30 32.69
N ARG A 147 5.45 -12.52 33.42
CA ARG A 147 4.77 -13.82 33.42
C ARG A 147 4.09 -14.13 32.08
N TRP A 148 3.62 -13.12 31.37
CA TRP A 148 2.99 -13.28 30.05
C TRP A 148 4.00 -13.32 28.90
N SER A 149 5.13 -12.63 29.02
CA SER A 149 6.17 -12.57 27.97
C SER A 149 7.17 -13.73 27.98
N SER A 150 7.07 -14.67 28.93
CA SER A 150 7.95 -15.86 29.07
C SER A 150 7.27 -17.19 28.67
N ARG A 151 6.26 -17.14 27.79
CA ARG A 151 5.69 -18.32 27.11
C ARG A 151 6.01 -18.26 25.62
#